data_AF-A0A349XQ94-F1
#
_entry.id   AF-A0A349XQ94-F1
#
_cell.length_a   1.000
_cell.length_b   1.000
_cell.length_c   1.000
_cell.angle_alpha   90.00
_cell.angle_beta   90.00
_cell.angle_gamma   90.00
#
_symmetry.space_group_name_H-M   'P 1'
#
loop_
_entity.id
_entity.type
_entity.pdbx_description
1 polymer ?
#
loop_
_entity_poly.entity_id
_entity_poly.type
_entity_poly.pdbx_seq_one_letter_code
_entity_poly.pdbx_strand_id
1 'polypeptide(L)' 'MGYPWPFPGRPPKHDLSTWTVTDDWPDPVPVTEAEIEVFERWFGDLFDELFGPDIALPDAGTEIDLENGTRK' A
#
# COMPACT_ATOMS: atom_id res chain seq x y z
N MET A 1 -30.63 -24.85 15.15
CA MET A 1 -30.15 -25.88 16.10
C MET A 1 -28.66 -25.66 16.30
N GLY A 2 -28.26 -25.02 17.39
CA GLY A 2 -26.86 -24.74 17.71
C GLY A 2 -26.44 -25.63 18.87
N TYR A 3 -25.46 -26.51 18.64
CA TYR A 3 -24.93 -27.36 19.69
C TYR A 3 -24.19 -26.51 20.73
N PRO A 4 -24.30 -26.81 22.03
CA PRO A 4 -23.54 -26.12 23.07
C PRO A 4 -22.05 -26.45 22.92
N TRP A 5 -21.20 -25.47 23.21
CA TRP A 5 -19.74 -25.61 23.18
C TRP A 5 -19.29 -26.74 24.13
N PRO A 6 -18.44 -27.68 23.66
CA PRO A 6 -18.13 -28.91 24.40
C PRO A 6 -17.21 -28.71 25.61
N PHE A 7 -16.71 -27.50 25.87
CA PHE A 7 -15.80 -27.21 26.97
C PHE A 7 -16.44 -26.28 28.01
N PRO A 8 -16.34 -26.58 29.31
CA PRO A 8 -16.80 -25.67 30.36
C PRO A 8 -15.89 -24.42 30.39
N GLY A 9 -16.38 -23.32 29.81
CA GLY A 9 -15.68 -22.03 29.82
C GLY A 9 -16.24 -21.03 28.82
N ARG A 10 -16.06 -19.73 29.08
CA ARG A 10 -16.34 -18.69 28.09
C ARG A 10 -15.33 -18.85 26.94
N PRO A 11 -15.74 -18.72 25.66
CA PRO A 11 -14.81 -18.61 24.55
C PRO A 11 -13.72 -17.59 24.86
N PRO A 12 -12.44 -17.86 24.55
CA PRO A 12 -11.36 -16.91 24.79
C PRO A 12 -11.73 -15.55 24.22
N LYS A 13 -11.75 -14.51 25.06
CA LYS A 13 -11.98 -13.16 24.59
C LYS A 13 -10.69 -12.72 23.90
N HIS A 14 -10.70 -12.67 22.57
CA HIS A 14 -9.55 -12.20 21.81
C HIS A 14 -9.31 -10.73 22.14
N ASP A 15 -8.20 -10.45 22.83
CA ASP A 15 -7.75 -9.09 23.08
C ASP A 15 -6.87 -8.65 21.91
N LEU A 16 -7.39 -7.73 21.09
CA LEU A 16 -6.71 -7.22 19.90
C LEU A 16 -5.38 -6.53 20.25
N SER A 17 -5.20 -6.07 21.51
CA SER A 17 -3.92 -5.49 21.96
C SER A 17 -2.78 -6.51 22.06
N THR A 18 -3.11 -7.82 22.05
CA THR A 18 -2.14 -8.92 22.06
C THR A 18 -1.75 -9.39 20.67
N TRP A 19 -2.39 -8.87 19.61
CA TRP A 19 -2.05 -9.23 18.24
C TRP A 19 -0.75 -8.54 17.84
N THR A 20 0.22 -9.33 17.39
CA THR A 20 1.48 -8.85 16.82
C THR A 20 1.41 -9.00 15.31
N VAL A 21 1.63 -7.91 14.58
CA VAL A 21 1.78 -7.95 13.13
C VAL A 21 3.24 -8.29 12.84
N THR A 22 3.49 -9.48 12.30
CA THR A 22 4.80 -9.88 11.77
C THR A 22 4.77 -9.85 10.26
N ASP A 23 5.79 -9.23 9.66
CA ASP A 23 6.00 -9.24 8.22
C ASP A 23 6.89 -10.44 7.88
N ASP A 24 6.26 -11.61 7.69
CA ASP A 24 6.93 -12.89 7.42
C ASP A 24 7.15 -13.13 5.91
N TRP A 25 7.24 -12.05 5.13
CA TRP A 25 7.38 -12.13 3.69
C TRP A 25 8.81 -12.48 3.27
N PRO A 26 8.99 -13.34 2.25
CA PRO A 26 10.31 -13.63 1.70
C PRO A 26 10.87 -12.40 0.97
N ASP A 27 12.20 -12.20 1.02
CA ASP A 27 12.89 -11.12 0.29
C ASP A 27 13.65 -11.68 -0.94
N PRO A 28 13.24 -11.34 -2.18
CA PRO A 28 12.06 -10.56 -2.55
C PRO A 28 10.77 -11.39 -2.57
N VAL A 29 9.62 -10.73 -2.40
CA VAL A 29 8.30 -11.37 -2.51
C VAL A 29 8.14 -11.90 -3.94
N PRO A 30 7.95 -13.22 -4.13
CA PRO A 30 7.81 -13.77 -5.47
C PRO A 30 6.45 -13.35 -6.03
N VAL A 31 6.47 -12.52 -7.06
CA VAL A 31 5.31 -12.16 -7.88
C VAL A 31 5.55 -12.70 -9.28
N THR A 32 4.54 -13.35 -9.86
CA THR A 32 4.60 -13.90 -11.22
C THR A 32 4.08 -12.89 -12.26
N GLU A 33 4.51 -13.04 -13.51
CA GLU A 33 4.04 -12.18 -14.62
C GLU A 33 2.50 -12.21 -14.76
N ALA A 34 1.90 -13.39 -14.59
CA ALA A 34 0.43 -13.53 -14.66
C ALA A 34 -0.28 -12.79 -13.52
N GLU A 35 0.33 -12.69 -12.35
CA GLU A 35 -0.19 -11.87 -11.25
C GLU A 35 -0.04 -10.38 -11.58
N ILE A 36 1.09 -9.96 -12.14
CA ILE A 36 1.31 -8.58 -12.60
C ILE A 36 0.25 -8.18 -13.62
N GLU A 37 -0.02 -9.02 -14.63
CA GLU A 37 -1.05 -8.77 -15.64
C GLU A 37 -2.46 -8.58 -15.04
N VAL A 38 -2.80 -9.38 -14.02
CA VAL A 38 -4.08 -9.22 -13.32
C VAL A 38 -4.10 -7.89 -12.57
N PHE A 39 -3.04 -7.54 -11.85
CA PHE A 39 -2.96 -6.25 -11.16
C PHE A 39 -3.07 -5.07 -12.13
N GLU A 40 -2.33 -5.09 -13.23
CA GLU A 40 -2.38 -4.04 -14.26
C GLU A 40 -3.73 -3.96 -14.95
N ARG A 41 -4.46 -5.06 -15.14
CA ARG A 41 -5.78 -5.03 -15.75
C ARG A 41 -6.84 -4.35 -14.89
N TRP A 42 -6.69 -4.36 -13.57
CA TRP A 42 -7.63 -3.71 -12.64
C TRP A 42 -7.18 -2.29 -12.23
N PHE A 43 -5.87 -2.04 -12.20
CA PHE A 43 -5.30 -0.79 -11.70
C PHE A 43 -4.58 0.04 -12.77
N GLY A 44 -4.47 -0.44 -14.01
CA GLY A 44 -3.77 0.23 -15.10
C GLY A 44 -4.29 1.63 -15.36
N ASP A 45 -5.62 1.78 -15.51
CA ASP A 45 -6.25 3.09 -15.72
C ASP A 45 -5.99 4.06 -14.56
N LEU A 46 -5.94 3.57 -13.31
CA LEU A 46 -5.63 4.38 -12.13
C LEU A 46 -4.15 4.81 -12.12
N PHE A 47 -3.24 3.93 -12.54
CA PHE A 47 -1.82 4.28 -12.62
C PHE A 47 -1.51 5.20 -13.79
N ASP A 48 -2.19 5.05 -14.91
CA ASP A 48 -2.11 5.97 -16.02
C ASP A 48 -2.67 7.36 -15.67
N GLU A 49 -3.69 7.44 -14.80
CA GLU A 49 -4.15 8.70 -14.23
C GLU A 49 -3.13 9.31 -13.24
N LEU A 50 -2.53 8.48 -12.38
CA LEU A 50 -1.64 8.93 -11.31
C LEU A 50 -0.21 9.24 -11.77
N PHE A 51 0.27 8.55 -12.81
CA PHE A 51 1.66 8.61 -13.31
C PHE A 51 1.74 8.88 -14.81
N GLY A 52 0.60 9.13 -15.46
CA GLY A 52 0.56 9.44 -16.87
C GLY A 52 1.33 10.71 -17.24
N PRO A 53 1.64 10.87 -18.52
CA PRO A 53 2.52 11.93 -19.03
C PRO A 53 2.01 13.35 -18.78
N ASP A 54 0.74 13.53 -18.42
CA ASP A 54 0.16 14.84 -18.09
C ASP A 54 0.77 15.45 -16.81
N ILE A 55 1.32 14.63 -15.91
CA ILE A 55 2.05 15.11 -14.72
C ILE A 55 3.52 15.44 -15.05
N ALA A 56 4.03 15.01 -16.22
CA ALA A 56 5.44 15.12 -16.60
C ALA A 56 5.74 16.21 -17.64
N LEU A 57 4.90 17.25 -17.75
CA LEU A 57 5.18 18.43 -18.58
C LEU A 57 4.80 19.73 -17.87
N PRO A 58 5.66 20.28 -16.98
CA PRO A 58 6.00 21.68 -17.11
C PRO A 58 6.97 21.78 -18.28
N ASP A 59 6.59 22.59 -19.26
CA ASP A 59 7.48 23.18 -20.25
C ASP A 59 8.88 23.42 -19.67
N ALA A 60 9.91 23.08 -20.45
CA ALA A 60 11.30 23.21 -20.08
C ALA A 60 11.63 24.67 -19.74
N GLY A 61 11.48 25.07 -18.47
CA GLY A 61 11.59 26.49 -18.14
C GLY A 61 11.46 26.92 -16.68
N THR A 62 11.46 26.02 -15.69
CA THR A 62 11.61 26.45 -14.29
C THR A 62 13.08 26.39 -13.89
N GLU A 63 13.78 27.47 -14.23
CA GLU A 63 15.00 27.91 -13.56
C GLU A 63 14.78 27.83 -12.05
N ILE A 64 15.48 26.91 -11.38
CA ILE A 64 15.52 26.88 -9.92
C ILE A 64 16.45 28.00 -9.47
N ASP A 65 15.92 29.21 -9.36
CA ASP A 65 16.59 30.31 -8.67
C ASP A 65 16.80 29.94 -7.21
N LEU A 66 18.03 29.57 -6.87
CA LEU A 66 18.50 29.47 -5.50
C LEU A 66 18.69 30.87 -4.92
N GLU A 67 17.61 31.61 -4.70
CA GLU A 67 17.63 32.77 -3.80
C GLU A 67 16.58 32.67 -2.71
N ASN A 68 17.01 32.23 -1.54
CA ASN A 68 16.33 32.60 -0.32
C ASN A 68 17.34 32.83 0.81
N GLY A 69 17.41 34.08 1.26
CA GLY A 69 17.79 34.40 2.64
C GLY A 69 19.01 35.30 2.82
N THR A 70 18.79 36.61 2.96
CA THR A 70 18.82 37.27 4.27
C THR A 70 18.49 38.75 4.13
N ARG A 71 17.35 39.14 4.69
CA ARG A 71 17.01 40.53 5.00
C ARG A 71 17.37 40.78 6.47
N LYS A 72 18.49 41.46 6.71
CA LYS A 72 18.78 42.29 7.89
C LYS A 72 19.67 43.44 7.45
#